data_AF-A0A970B2F9-F1
#
_entry.id   AF-A0A970B2F9-F1
#
_cell.length_a   1.000
_cell.length_b   1.000
_cell.length_c   1.000
_cell.angle_alpha   90.00
_cell.angle_beta   90.00
_cell.angle_gamma   90.00
#
_symmetry.space_group_name_H-M   'P 1'
#
loop_
_entity.id
_entity.type
_entity.pdbx_description
1 polymer ?
#
loop_
_entity_poly.entity_id
_entity_poly.type
_entity_poly.pdbx_seq_one_letter_code
_entity_poly.pdbx_strand_id
1 'polypeptide(L)'
;MTGLDVPLDDKLKAYSRAMHEHLPDVEAAYDRLVQRISQNGAAEYAPGIGDELPDGVFPDTEGRLVRLTALLASGPLVVSFNRGAWCGYCCLELSALSEAYPEIRRLAPAQSQSCRSRGNMPAP
;
A
#
# COMPACT_ATOMS: atom_id res chain seq x y z
N MET A 1 20.17 -16.44 -7.13
CA MET A 1 20.42 -14.98 -7.05
C MET A 1 19.23 -14.28 -7.68
N THR A 2 18.14 -14.19 -6.91
CA THR A 2 16.86 -13.61 -7.33
C THR A 2 17.02 -12.10 -7.46
N GLY A 3 16.42 -11.51 -8.49
CA GLY A 3 16.68 -10.13 -8.91
C GLY A 3 16.41 -9.10 -7.81
N LEU A 4 17.48 -8.41 -7.40
CA LEU A 4 17.55 -7.23 -6.53
C LEU A 4 17.18 -7.43 -5.05
N ASP A 5 18.15 -7.89 -4.25
CA ASP A 5 18.25 -7.72 -2.78
C ASP A 5 18.51 -6.24 -2.41
N VAL A 6 17.73 -5.33 -2.97
CA VAL A 6 17.86 -3.88 -2.77
C VAL A 6 16.65 -3.40 -1.96
N PRO A 7 16.82 -2.52 -0.97
CA PRO A 7 15.72 -1.96 -0.19
C PRO A 7 14.59 -1.41 -1.07
N LEU A 8 13.34 -1.54 -0.62
CA LEU A 8 12.18 -1.05 -1.36
C LEU A 8 12.32 0.44 -1.72
N ASP A 9 12.80 1.26 -0.78
CA ASP A 9 13.00 2.70 -1.00
C ASP A 9 13.92 2.99 -2.19
N ASP A 10 15.02 2.25 -2.33
CA ASP A 10 15.94 2.39 -3.46
C ASP A 10 15.31 1.94 -4.78
N LYS A 11 14.52 0.85 -4.77
CA LYS A 11 13.77 0.39 -5.95
C LYS A 11 12.76 1.44 -6.42
N LEU A 12 12.02 2.04 -5.48
CA LEU A 12 11.02 3.06 -5.78
C LEU A 12 11.68 4.36 -6.27
N LYS A 13 12.80 4.79 -5.67
CA LYS A 13 13.59 5.93 -6.15
C LYS A 13 14.12 5.73 -7.56
N ALA A 14 14.64 4.53 -7.85
CA ALA A 14 15.11 4.19 -9.19
C ALA A 14 13.97 4.21 -10.22
N TYR A 15 12.81 3.64 -9.88
CA TYR A 15 11.63 3.68 -10.74
C TYR A 15 11.16 5.11 -11.00
N SER A 16 11.01 5.92 -9.95
CA SER A 16 10.58 7.32 -10.07
C SER A 16 11.53 8.14 -10.93
N ARG A 17 12.85 7.94 -10.80
CA ARG A 17 13.85 8.61 -11.65
C ARG A 17 13.70 8.23 -13.12
N ALA A 18 13.58 6.95 -13.42
CA ALA A 18 13.39 6.48 -14.79
C ALA A 18 12.10 7.02 -15.41
N MET A 19 11.03 7.10 -14.63
CA MET A 19 9.76 7.71 -15.08
C MET A 19 9.93 9.20 -15.40
N HIS A 20 10.63 9.95 -14.55
CA HIS A 20 10.93 11.36 -14.78
C HIS A 20 11.75 11.58 -16.07
N GLU A 21 12.77 10.75 -16.29
CA GLU A 21 13.66 10.86 -17.46
C GLU A 21 12.96 10.49 -18.78
N HIS A 22 12.06 9.50 -18.76
CA HIS A 22 11.49 8.94 -19.97
C HIS A 22 10.06 9.40 -20.28
N LEU A 23 9.31 9.88 -19.28
CA LEU A 23 7.90 10.22 -19.42
C LEU A 23 7.56 11.56 -18.72
N PRO A 24 8.21 12.67 -19.12
CA PRO A 24 8.09 13.96 -18.44
C PRO A 24 6.66 14.51 -18.42
N ASP A 25 5.85 14.27 -19.46
CA ASP A 25 4.45 14.72 -19.48
C ASP A 25 3.57 13.99 -18.46
N VAL A 26 3.86 12.70 -18.24
CA VAL A 26 3.15 11.88 -17.25
C VAL A 26 3.55 12.34 -15.85
N GLU A 27 4.83 12.57 -15.61
CA GLU A 27 5.34 13.08 -14.34
C GLU A 27 4.75 14.46 -14.02
N ALA A 28 4.75 15.40 -14.97
CA ALA A 28 4.11 16.69 -14.81
C ALA A 28 2.60 16.58 -14.51
N ALA A 29 1.91 15.57 -15.05
CA ALA A 29 0.51 15.32 -14.72
C ALA A 29 0.33 14.79 -13.29
N TYR A 30 1.23 13.92 -12.81
CA TYR A 30 1.27 13.46 -11.44
C TYR A 30 1.58 14.59 -10.46
N ASP A 31 2.54 15.45 -10.76
CA ASP A 31 2.87 16.61 -9.92
C ASP A 31 1.67 17.56 -9.77
N ARG A 32 0.96 17.85 -10.86
CA ARG A 32 -0.29 18.61 -10.81
C ARG A 32 -1.38 17.92 -10.00
N LEU A 33 -1.44 16.58 -9.99
CA LEU A 33 -2.37 15.83 -9.14
C LEU A 33 -2.00 15.98 -7.66
N VAL A 34 -0.73 15.74 -7.30
CA VAL A 34 -0.23 15.85 -5.93
C VAL A 34 -0.44 17.27 -5.40
N GLN A 35 -0.09 18.28 -6.19
CA GLN A 35 -0.27 19.69 -5.83
C GLN A 35 -1.73 20.01 -5.51
N ARG A 36 -2.69 19.53 -6.32
CA ARG A 36 -4.12 19.73 -6.07
C ARG A 36 -4.60 19.05 -4.79
N ILE A 37 -4.13 17.83 -4.51
CA ILE A 37 -4.47 17.11 -3.28
C ILE A 37 -3.95 17.89 -2.06
N SER A 38 -2.70 18.37 -2.12
CA SER A 38 -2.10 19.16 -1.05
C SER A 38 -2.82 20.48 -0.82
N GLN A 39 -3.21 21.19 -1.88
CA GLN A 39 -3.96 22.46 -1.79
C GLN A 39 -5.37 22.29 -1.21
N ASN A 40 -5.96 21.10 -1.32
CA ASN A 40 -7.27 20.79 -0.75
C ASN A 40 -7.22 20.42 0.74
N GLY A 41 -6.09 20.66 1.42
CA GLY A 41 -5.93 20.42 2.85
C GLY A 41 -5.80 18.95 3.22
N ALA A 42 -5.64 18.02 2.26
CA ALA A 42 -5.57 16.59 2.56
C ALA A 42 -4.41 16.25 3.52
N ALA A 43 -3.31 17.00 3.46
CA ALA A 43 -2.17 16.84 4.35
C ALA A 43 -2.48 17.23 5.80
N GLU A 44 -3.46 18.09 6.05
CA GLU A 44 -3.83 18.56 7.40
C GLU A 44 -4.52 17.45 8.21
N TYR A 45 -5.14 16.49 7.53
CA TYR A 45 -5.86 15.36 8.14
C TYR A 45 -5.03 14.06 8.13
N ALA A 46 -3.82 14.10 7.58
CA ALA A 46 -2.95 12.93 7.55
C ALA A 46 -2.30 12.75 8.93
N PRO A 47 -2.51 11.61 9.61
CA PRO A 47 -1.89 11.38 10.92
C PRO A 47 -0.37 11.30 10.80
N GLY A 48 0.32 12.01 11.68
CA GLY A 48 1.76 11.93 11.86
C GLY A 48 2.19 10.74 12.70
N ILE A 49 3.50 10.62 12.93
CA ILE A 49 4.06 9.58 13.81
C ILE A 49 3.64 9.88 15.25
N GLY A 50 2.96 8.92 15.88
CA GLY A 50 2.47 9.04 17.25
C GLY A 50 1.02 9.55 17.35
N ASP A 51 0.46 10.03 16.24
CA ASP A 51 -0.96 10.42 16.20
C ASP A 51 -1.86 9.17 16.16
N GLU A 52 -3.07 9.32 16.69
CA GLU A 52 -4.10 8.30 16.54
C GLU A 52 -4.61 8.27 15.09
N LEU A 53 -4.64 7.07 14.50
CA LEU A 53 -5.26 6.85 13.19
C LEU A 53 -6.78 7.07 13.32
N PRO A 54 -7.41 7.93 12.50
CA PRO A 54 -8.86 8.12 12.53
C PRO A 54 -9.61 6.79 12.35
N ASP A 55 -10.57 6.52 13.23
CA ASP A 55 -11.38 5.31 13.10
C ASP A 55 -12.25 5.38 11.84
N GLY A 56 -12.46 4.23 11.22
CA GLY A 56 -13.18 4.12 9.96
C GLY A 56 -13.74 2.73 9.78
N VAL A 57 -14.78 2.66 8.94
CA VAL A 57 -15.42 1.40 8.56
C VAL A 57 -15.18 1.18 7.08
N PHE A 58 -14.58 0.04 6.75
CA PHE A 58 -14.18 -0.32 5.39
C PHE A 58 -14.75 -1.68 5.04
N PRO A 59 -15.12 -1.93 3.77
CA PRO A 59 -15.44 -3.28 3.33
C PRO A 59 -14.17 -4.13 3.26
N ASP A 60 -14.25 -5.37 3.75
CA ASP A 60 -13.26 -6.40 3.47
C ASP A 60 -13.43 -6.97 2.04
N THR A 61 -12.60 -7.93 1.68
CA THR A 61 -12.65 -8.59 0.35
C THR A 61 -13.93 -9.38 0.08
N GLU A 62 -14.71 -9.70 1.11
CA GLU A 62 -16.01 -10.36 1.02
C GLU A 62 -17.17 -9.35 1.09
N GLY A 63 -16.88 -8.05 1.16
CA GLY A 63 -17.87 -6.97 1.28
C GLY A 63 -18.42 -6.77 2.69
N ARG A 64 -17.85 -7.44 3.71
CA ARG A 64 -18.24 -7.23 5.10
C ARG A 64 -17.64 -5.95 5.64
N LEU A 65 -18.42 -5.17 6.37
CA LEU A 65 -17.94 -3.95 7.01
C LEU A 65 -17.07 -4.30 8.23
N VAL A 66 -15.81 -3.89 8.19
CA VAL A 66 -14.84 -4.01 9.29
C VAL A 66 -14.45 -2.63 9.79
N ARG A 67 -14.27 -2.50 11.11
CA ARG A 67 -13.87 -1.26 11.77
C ARG A 67 -12.39 -1.31 12.13
N LEU A 68 -11.64 -0.23 11.89
CA LEU A 68 -10.19 -0.17 12.17
C LEU A 68 -9.88 -0.44 13.64
N THR A 69 -10.62 0.19 14.57
CA THR A 69 -10.44 -0.06 16.01
C THR A 69 -10.66 -1.51 16.41
N ALA A 70 -11.58 -2.23 15.77
CA ALA A 70 -11.81 -3.65 16.02
C ALA A 70 -10.63 -4.53 15.53
N LEU A 71 -10.02 -4.16 14.40
CA LEU A 71 -8.81 -4.83 13.90
C LEU A 71 -7.62 -4.57 14.82
N LEU A 72 -7.44 -3.31 15.26
CA LEU A 72 -6.36 -2.92 16.16
C LEU A 72 -6.49 -3.57 17.55
N ALA A 73 -7.70 -3.77 18.05
CA ALA A 73 -7.94 -4.50 19.30
C ALA A 73 -7.47 -5.97 19.24
N SER A 74 -7.35 -6.53 18.03
CA SER A 74 -6.88 -7.90 17.82
C SER A 74 -5.35 -8.00 17.74
N GLY A 75 -4.62 -6.89 17.67
CA GLY A 75 -3.16 -6.84 17.62
C GLY A 75 -2.61 -5.70 16.76
N PRO A 76 -1.28 -5.65 16.55
CA PRO A 76 -0.66 -4.67 15.68
C PRO A 76 -1.25 -4.72 14.27
N LEU A 77 -1.61 -3.54 13.74
CA LEU A 77 -2.24 -3.39 12.43
C LEU A 77 -1.27 -2.69 11.46
N VAL A 78 -1.09 -3.27 10.27
CA VAL A 78 -0.39 -2.64 9.15
C VAL A 78 -1.42 -2.21 8.12
N VAL A 79 -1.43 -0.92 7.77
CA VAL A 79 -2.30 -0.34 6.73
C VAL A 79 -1.41 0.13 5.58
N SER A 80 -1.71 -0.32 4.35
CA SER A 80 -1.03 0.12 3.13
C SER A 80 -2.06 0.69 2.16
N PHE A 81 -1.78 1.88 1.63
CA PHE A 81 -2.64 2.59 0.68
C PHE A 81 -2.12 2.38 -0.75
N ASN A 82 -2.73 1.45 -1.48
CA ASN A 82 -2.39 1.21 -2.88
C ASN A 82 -3.20 2.10 -3.82
N ARG A 83 -2.55 2.71 -4.81
CA ARG A 83 -3.15 3.68 -5.75
C ARG A 83 -3.91 3.03 -6.92
N GLY A 84 -4.06 1.71 -6.93
CA GLY A 84 -4.99 0.96 -7.79
C GLY A 84 -4.61 0.85 -9.28
N ALA A 85 -3.60 1.59 -9.76
CA ALA A 85 -3.24 1.59 -11.18
C ALA A 85 -2.45 0.35 -11.63
N TRP A 86 -2.09 -0.56 -10.72
CA TRP A 86 -1.20 -1.70 -10.99
C TRP A 86 0.07 -1.29 -11.77
N CYS A 87 0.51 -0.04 -11.60
CA CYS A 87 1.69 0.47 -12.27
C CYS A 87 2.95 -0.14 -11.66
N GLY A 88 4.09 -0.01 -12.35
CA GLY A 88 5.36 -0.57 -11.88
C GLY A 88 5.70 -0.19 -10.44
N TYR A 89 5.41 1.06 -10.04
CA TYR A 89 5.56 1.51 -8.66
C TYR A 89 4.70 0.70 -7.67
N CYS A 90 3.39 0.58 -7.94
CA CYS A 90 2.46 -0.12 -7.06
C CYS A 90 2.76 -1.62 -6.97
N CYS A 91 3.22 -2.22 -8.08
CA CYS A 91 3.65 -3.61 -8.11
C CYS A 91 4.89 -3.84 -7.25
N LEU A 92 5.89 -2.94 -7.31
CA LEU A 92 7.08 -3.02 -6.46
C LEU A 92 6.73 -2.96 -4.97
N GLU A 93 5.85 -2.04 -4.58
CA GLU A 93 5.39 -1.91 -3.19
C GLU A 93 4.63 -3.16 -2.71
N LEU A 94 3.69 -3.66 -3.53
CA LEU A 94 2.90 -4.83 -3.17
C LEU A 94 3.74 -6.11 -3.11
N SER A 95 4.72 -6.26 -4.02
CA SER A 95 5.67 -7.37 -3.99
C SER A 95 6.50 -7.35 -2.70
N ALA A 96 7.03 -6.18 -2.31
CA ALA A 96 7.79 -6.06 -1.07
C ALA A 96 6.93 -6.33 0.17
N LEU A 97 5.66 -5.88 0.19
CA LEU A 97 4.73 -6.21 1.27
C LEU A 97 4.46 -7.72 1.36
N SER A 98 4.29 -8.39 0.21
CA SER A 98 4.12 -9.84 0.13
C SER A 98 5.35 -10.60 0.64
N GLU A 99 6.55 -10.15 0.30
CA GLU A 99 7.82 -10.69 0.78
C GLU A 99 7.99 -10.53 2.30
N ALA A 100 7.59 -9.37 2.84
CA ALA A 100 7.63 -9.08 4.29
C ALA A 100 6.49 -9.75 5.09
N TYR A 101 5.43 -10.20 4.43
CA TYR A 101 4.22 -10.72 5.08
C TYR A 101 4.47 -11.86 6.10
N PRO A 102 5.35 -12.85 5.85
CA PRO A 102 5.66 -13.88 6.84
C PRO A 102 6.23 -13.30 8.14
N GLU A 103 7.03 -12.24 8.06
CA GLU A 103 7.61 -11.59 9.23
C GLU A 103 6.58 -10.75 9.98
N ILE A 104 5.80 -9.94 9.26
CA ILE A 104 4.69 -9.15 9.82
C ILE A 104 3.73 -10.09 10.57
N ARG A 105 3.40 -11.25 9.99
CA ARG A 105 2.49 -12.22 10.60
C ARG A 105 3.07 -12.88 11.86
N ARG A 106 4.39 -12.99 12.02
CA ARG A 106 5.02 -13.48 13.26
C ARG A 106 4.87 -12.48 14.42
N LEU A 107 4.79 -11.19 14.11
CA LEU A 107 4.62 -10.12 15.09
C LEU A 107 3.15 -9.95 15.51
N ALA A 108 2.22 -10.38 14.65
CA ALA A 108 0.80 -10.42 14.99
C ALA A 108 0.50 -11.59 15.94
N PRO A 109 -0.35 -11.41 16.96
CA PRO A 109 -0.87 -12.54 17.74
C PRO A 109 -1.58 -13.52 16.81
N ALA A 110 -1.47 -14.82 17.11
CA ALA A 110 -1.93 -15.91 16.25
C ALA A 110 -3.45 -15.85 15.99
N GLN A 111 -3.86 -15.08 14.99
CA GLN A 111 -5.22 -15.03 14.46
C GLN A 111 -5.11 -15.24 12.95
N SER A 112 -5.23 -16.50 12.53
CA SER A 112 -5.29 -16.86 11.12
C SER A 112 -6.66 -16.46 10.55
N GLN A 113 -6.77 -15.27 9.99
CA GLN A 113 -7.63 -15.08 8.82
C GLN A 113 -6.73 -15.05 7.60
N SER A 114 -6.42 -16.24 7.07
CA SER A 114 -5.80 -16.32 5.75
C SER A 114 -6.82 -15.75 4.77
N CYS A 115 -6.51 -14.60 4.19
CA CYS A 115 -7.12 -14.12 2.96
C CYS A 115 -6.91 -15.22 1.90
N ARG A 116 -7.90 -16.11 1.72
CA ARG A 116 -7.84 -17.16 0.70
C ARG A 116 -8.30 -16.54 -0.60
N SER A 117 -7.36 -15.99 -1.36
CA SER A 117 -7.56 -15.81 -2.80
C SER A 117 -7.68 -17.20 -3.43
N ARG A 118 -8.92 -17.70 -3.59
CA ARG A 118 -9.17 -18.74 -4.59
C ARG A 118 -9.01 -18.07 -5.95
N GLY A 119 -7.80 -18.17 -6.50
CA GLY A 119 -7.55 -17.86 -7.90
C GLY A 119 -8.42 -18.76 -8.77
N ASN A 120 -9.40 -18.17 -9.44
CA ASN A 120 -10.00 -18.74 -10.63
C ASN A 120 -9.89 -17.67 -11.72
N MET A 121 -8.76 -17.66 -12.43
CA MET A 121 -8.67 -17.03 -13.74
C MET A 121 -8.97 -18.09 -14.79
N PRO A 122 -9.96 -17.90 -15.67
CA PRO A 122 -10.04 -18.70 -16.88
C PRO A 122 -8.88 -18.30 -17.81
N ALA A 123 -8.17 -19.29 -18.33
CA ALA A 123 -7.19 -19.13 -19.39
C ALA A 123 -7.89 -18.70 -20.71
N PRO A 124 -7.18 -18.03 -21.64
CA PRO A 124 -7.72 -17.58 -22.92
C PRO A 124 -8.16 -18.73 -23.84
#